data_AF-A0A128F081-F1
#
_entry.id   AF-A0A128F081-F1
#
_cell.length_a   1.000
_cell.length_b   1.000
_cell.length_c   1.000
_cell.angle_alpha   90.00
_cell.angle_beta   90.00
_cell.angle_gamma   90.00
#
_symmetry.space_group_name_H-M   'P 1'
#
loop_
_entity.id
_entity.type
_entity.pdbx_description
1 polymer ?
#
loop_
_entity_poly.entity_id
_entity_poly.type
_entity_poly.pdbx_seq_one_letter_code
_entity_poly.pdbx_strand_id
1 'polypeptide(L)'
;MANEEMLEYVENEKRKRKEYSLAYNELNERQQVLHQQIAQQQALLHEQEKELNLNRKRIKEEQIAREKEYLSEKRERERFFEERENDLMQRQRQMEQHLHERMQETEKLSIKLKGDLAEKESLLAQAQERLEIEKQKYTEENRKQIESKSQNYVNTALTGLEAKENKFHFVSKVWSVIGAVAIVLGITFIVISTFYGANDFHNSGGFTWPYFLFITFRGLIVVAMFVALARYSFIYSNSYMHESLKSGERRHAINFGKFYLEAYGANASWEQIKEAFQHWNISSESAFSKKQSSEFDPKLMESALEISKALSKTSKDKSSETKESKE
;
A
#
# COMPACT_ATOMS: atom_id res chain seq x y z
N MET A 1 -16.60 154.82 112.25
CA MET A 1 -17.25 153.75 111.45
C MET A 1 -16.90 153.94 109.97
N ALA A 2 -15.72 153.50 109.55
CA ALA A 2 -15.30 153.46 108.13
C ALA A 2 -14.08 152.54 107.87
N ASN A 3 -13.53 151.87 108.89
CA ASN A 3 -12.28 151.10 108.80
C ASN A 3 -12.44 149.58 109.00
N GLU A 4 -13.65 149.08 109.25
CA GLU A 4 -13.91 147.64 109.43
C GLU A 4 -14.32 146.92 108.12
N GLU A 5 -14.97 147.60 107.17
CA GLU A 5 -15.42 146.98 105.90
C GLU A 5 -14.28 146.69 104.89
N MET A 6 -13.13 147.37 105.01
CA MET A 6 -11.99 147.17 104.09
C MET A 6 -11.15 145.93 104.42
N LEU A 7 -11.19 145.44 105.66
CA LEU A 7 -10.43 144.25 106.08
C LEU A 7 -11.13 142.95 105.66
N GLU A 8 -12.46 142.93 105.65
CA GLU A 8 -13.25 141.75 105.28
C GLU A 8 -13.15 141.42 103.76
N TYR A 9 -12.98 142.42 102.91
CA TYR A 9 -12.79 142.23 101.47
C TYR A 9 -11.43 141.57 101.13
N VAL A 10 -10.38 141.92 101.88
CA VAL A 10 -9.01 141.42 101.65
C VAL A 10 -8.85 139.95 102.06
N GLU A 11 -9.54 139.51 103.12
CA GLU A 11 -9.53 138.09 103.53
C GLU A 11 -10.27 137.18 102.54
N ASN A 12 -11.35 137.67 101.94
CA ASN A 12 -12.15 136.90 100.99
C ASN A 12 -11.42 136.70 99.64
N GLU A 13 -10.64 137.69 99.18
CA GLU A 13 -9.76 137.54 98.01
C GLU A 13 -8.64 136.51 98.24
N LYS A 14 -8.05 136.48 99.44
CA LYS A 14 -6.99 135.51 99.77
C LYS A 14 -7.51 134.07 99.79
N ARG A 15 -8.74 133.82 100.26
CA ARG A 15 -9.37 132.49 100.20
C ARG A 15 -9.63 132.04 98.76
N LYS A 16 -10.19 132.91 97.92
CA LYS A 16 -10.45 132.59 96.50
C LYS A 16 -9.17 132.29 95.72
N ARG A 17 -8.06 133.01 95.96
CA ARG A 17 -6.75 132.69 95.34
C ARG A 17 -6.19 131.34 95.77
N LYS A 18 -6.36 130.96 97.04
CA LYS A 18 -5.93 129.65 97.55
C LYS A 18 -6.73 128.50 96.92
N GLU A 19 -8.05 128.62 96.84
CA GLU A 19 -8.90 127.63 96.16
C GLU A 19 -8.56 127.50 94.67
N TYR A 20 -8.31 128.63 93.98
CA TYR A 20 -7.88 128.63 92.58
C TYR A 20 -6.52 127.93 92.40
N SER A 21 -5.55 128.17 93.28
CA SER A 21 -4.24 127.49 93.23
C SER A 21 -4.34 125.99 93.50
N LEU A 22 -5.25 125.57 94.40
CA LEU A 22 -5.47 124.17 94.72
C LEU A 22 -6.16 123.43 93.56
N ALA A 23 -7.19 124.03 92.98
CA ALA A 23 -7.88 123.50 91.81
C ALA A 23 -6.94 123.43 90.58
N TYR A 24 -6.06 124.42 90.41
CA TYR A 24 -5.06 124.43 89.33
C TYR A 24 -4.01 123.33 89.52
N ASN A 25 -3.54 123.11 90.75
CA ASN A 25 -2.60 122.03 91.06
C ASN A 25 -3.24 120.65 90.88
N GLU A 26 -4.48 120.44 91.33
CA GLU A 26 -5.20 119.16 91.16
C GLU A 26 -5.47 118.87 89.66
N LEU A 27 -5.80 119.90 88.87
CA LEU A 27 -5.99 119.76 87.43
C LEU A 27 -4.68 119.38 86.72
N ASN A 28 -3.56 120.00 87.12
CA ASN A 28 -2.25 119.73 86.55
C ASN A 28 -1.76 118.32 86.93
N GLU A 29 -2.00 117.85 88.15
CA GLU A 29 -1.72 116.47 88.55
C GLU A 29 -2.56 115.46 87.77
N ARG A 30 -3.86 115.70 87.59
CA ARG A 30 -4.71 114.85 86.73
C ARG A 30 -4.23 114.85 85.28
N GLN A 31 -3.80 116.00 84.76
CA GLN A 31 -3.27 116.13 83.42
C GLN A 31 -1.94 115.36 83.26
N GLN A 32 -1.07 115.41 84.26
CA GLN A 32 0.18 114.62 84.28
C GLN A 32 -0.10 113.12 84.35
N VAL A 33 -1.03 112.68 85.20
CA VAL A 33 -1.44 111.26 85.29
C VAL A 33 -2.04 110.79 83.96
N LEU A 34 -2.89 111.59 83.32
CA LEU A 34 -3.43 111.29 81.99
C LEU A 34 -2.33 111.21 80.92
N HIS A 35 -1.40 112.17 80.89
CA HIS A 35 -0.26 112.10 79.98
C HIS A 35 0.60 110.86 80.22
N GLN A 36 0.79 110.47 81.48
CA GLN A 36 1.54 109.28 81.84
C GLN A 36 0.82 108.00 81.44
N GLN A 37 -0.51 107.94 81.60
CA GLN A 37 -1.34 106.83 81.12
C GLN A 37 -1.34 106.73 79.60
N ILE A 38 -1.46 107.86 78.88
CA ILE A 38 -1.37 107.91 77.41
C ILE A 38 0.02 107.45 76.96
N ALA A 39 1.09 107.90 77.60
CA ALA A 39 2.45 107.49 77.28
C ALA A 39 2.67 105.98 77.54
N GLN A 40 2.13 105.44 78.63
CA GLN A 40 2.17 104.00 78.92
C GLN A 40 1.38 103.19 77.88
N GLN A 41 0.19 103.65 77.49
CA GLN A 41 -0.61 103.00 76.44
C GLN A 41 0.06 103.06 75.07
N GLN A 42 0.66 104.20 74.71
CA GLN A 42 1.42 104.35 73.45
C GLN A 42 2.68 103.46 73.43
N ALA A 43 3.39 103.36 74.56
CA ALA A 43 4.54 102.47 74.68
C ALA A 43 4.12 101.00 74.51
N LEU A 44 3.02 100.59 75.15
CA LEU A 44 2.47 99.24 75.05
C LEU A 44 1.98 98.92 73.63
N LEU A 45 1.32 99.87 72.96
CA LEU A 45 0.90 99.73 71.56
C LEU A 45 2.09 99.60 70.61
N HIS A 46 3.14 100.39 70.82
CA HIS A 46 4.35 100.33 69.99
C HIS A 46 5.10 99.00 70.19
N GLU A 47 5.12 98.46 71.41
CA GLU A 47 5.69 97.14 71.69
C GLU A 47 4.87 96.03 71.00
N GLN A 48 3.54 96.07 71.09
CA GLN A 48 2.65 95.15 70.37
C GLN A 48 2.81 95.26 68.85
N GLU A 49 2.94 96.46 68.31
CA GLU A 49 3.15 96.68 66.87
C GLU A 49 4.50 96.13 66.41
N LYS A 50 5.54 96.28 67.22
CA LYS A 50 6.87 95.70 66.97
C LYS A 50 6.81 94.18 66.98
N GLU A 51 6.13 93.56 67.94
CA GLU A 51 5.92 92.11 67.99
C GLU A 51 5.10 91.61 66.80
N LEU A 52 4.04 92.31 66.42
CA LEU A 52 3.22 91.97 65.25
C LEU A 52 4.04 92.06 63.96
N ASN A 53 4.88 93.08 63.80
CA ASN A 53 5.76 93.22 62.64
C ASN A 53 6.82 92.12 62.58
N LEU A 54 7.41 91.76 63.73
CA LEU A 54 8.31 90.61 63.84
C LEU A 54 7.61 89.30 63.48
N ASN A 55 6.41 89.06 63.99
CA ASN A 55 5.62 87.87 63.66
C ASN A 55 5.24 87.83 62.17
N ARG A 56 4.81 88.95 61.59
CA ARG A 56 4.53 89.03 60.14
C ARG A 56 5.77 88.72 59.31
N LYS A 57 6.93 89.21 59.71
CA LYS A 57 8.20 88.93 59.03
C LYS A 57 8.55 87.45 59.12
N ARG A 58 8.47 86.86 60.32
CA ARG A 58 8.70 85.41 60.52
C ARG A 58 7.76 84.55 59.69
N ILE A 59 6.46 84.87 59.67
CA ILE A 59 5.46 84.13 58.88
C ILE A 59 5.76 84.24 57.38
N LYS A 60 6.14 85.42 56.89
CA LYS A 60 6.53 85.59 55.48
C LYS A 60 7.78 84.80 55.13
N GLU A 61 8.81 84.84 55.98
CA GLU A 61 10.04 84.08 55.79
C GLU A 61 9.76 82.57 55.80
N GLU A 62 8.89 82.11 56.70
CA GLU A 62 8.47 80.71 56.77
C GLU A 62 7.64 80.30 55.55
N GLN A 63 6.74 81.16 55.05
CA GLN A 63 6.00 80.93 53.80
C GLN A 63 6.94 80.81 52.60
N ILE A 64 7.88 81.75 52.46
CA ILE A 64 8.86 81.73 51.36
C ILE A 64 9.75 80.48 51.46
N ALA A 65 10.16 80.08 52.66
CA ALA A 65 10.94 78.86 52.87
C ALA A 65 10.16 77.62 52.44
N ARG A 66 8.90 77.48 52.87
CA ARG A 66 8.02 76.36 52.48
C ARG A 66 7.73 76.33 50.98
N GLU A 67 7.47 77.48 50.36
CA GLU A 67 7.27 77.57 48.91
C GLU A 67 8.53 77.16 48.15
N LYS A 68 9.70 77.57 48.61
CA LYS A 68 10.99 77.19 48.01
C LYS A 68 11.23 75.69 48.14
N GLU A 69 10.97 75.11 49.31
CA GLU A 69 11.09 73.67 49.57
C GLU A 69 10.12 72.86 48.69
N TYR A 70 8.87 73.30 48.61
CA TYR A 70 7.85 72.71 47.74
C TYR A 70 8.25 72.76 46.27
N LEU A 71 8.80 73.89 45.81
CA LEU A 71 9.30 74.05 44.44
C LEU A 71 10.54 73.19 44.15
N SER A 72 11.42 72.94 45.13
CA SER A 72 12.53 71.99 44.97
C SER A 72 12.02 70.56 44.89
N GLU A 73 11.13 70.13 45.79
CA GLU A 73 10.55 68.79 45.75
C GLU A 73 9.83 68.52 44.44
N LYS A 74 9.04 69.50 43.95
CA LYS A 74 8.34 69.36 42.67
C LYS A 74 9.32 69.17 41.51
N ARG A 75 10.40 69.95 41.48
CA ARG A 75 11.46 69.81 40.47
C ARG A 75 12.22 68.50 40.55
N GLU A 76 12.41 67.95 41.75
CA GLU A 76 13.03 66.63 41.93
C GLU A 76 12.09 65.52 41.47
N ARG A 77 10.80 65.60 41.78
CA ARG A 77 9.78 64.67 41.28
C ARG A 77 9.67 64.72 39.76
N GLU A 78 9.63 65.92 39.18
CA GLU A 78 9.61 66.10 37.71
C GLU A 78 10.83 65.44 37.05
N ARG A 79 12.04 65.67 37.59
CA ARG A 79 13.26 65.00 37.09
C ARG A 79 13.21 63.48 37.23
N PHE A 80 12.72 62.98 38.36
CA PHE A 80 12.56 61.54 38.57
C PHE A 80 11.57 60.91 37.59
N PHE A 81 10.44 61.57 37.32
CA PHE A 81 9.47 61.12 36.34
C PHE A 81 10.03 61.16 34.92
N GLU A 82 10.74 62.22 34.56
CA GLU A 82 11.39 62.36 33.25
C GLU A 82 12.46 61.28 33.03
N GLU A 83 13.28 60.98 34.03
CA GLU A 83 14.27 59.90 33.97
C GLU A 83 13.60 58.54 33.79
N ARG A 84 12.52 58.27 34.53
CA ARG A 84 11.76 57.02 34.42
C ARG A 84 11.05 56.89 33.08
N GLU A 85 10.50 57.97 32.54
CA GLU A 85 9.88 58.00 31.22
C GLU A 85 10.91 57.72 30.12
N ASN A 86 12.10 58.32 30.22
CA ASN A 86 13.20 58.06 29.32
C ASN A 86 13.70 56.61 29.38
N ASP A 87 13.86 56.04 30.58
CA ASP A 87 14.22 54.62 30.75
C ASP A 87 13.15 53.68 30.17
N LEU A 88 11.87 53.96 30.42
CA LEU A 88 10.77 53.19 29.83
C LEU A 88 10.76 53.28 28.30
N MET A 89 10.92 54.47 27.73
CA MET A 89 11.03 54.65 26.28
C MET A 89 12.23 53.90 25.70
N GLN A 90 13.38 53.92 26.38
CA GLN A 90 14.57 53.22 25.93
C GLN A 90 14.37 51.71 25.94
N ARG A 91 13.77 51.17 27.02
CA ARG A 91 13.41 49.74 27.10
C ARG A 91 12.40 49.35 26.04
N GLN A 92 11.40 50.18 25.78
CA GLN A 92 10.42 49.94 24.73
C GLN A 92 11.10 49.89 23.36
N ARG A 93 11.98 50.85 23.03
CA ARG A 93 12.74 50.84 21.78
C ARG A 93 13.63 49.61 21.63
N GLN A 94 14.33 49.21 22.70
CA GLN A 94 15.15 48.00 22.70
C GLN A 94 14.30 46.74 22.48
N MET A 95 13.13 46.67 23.11
CA MET A 95 12.20 45.57 22.94
C MET A 95 11.65 45.51 21.50
N GLU A 96 11.27 46.66 20.93
CA GLU A 96 10.82 46.77 19.54
C GLU A 96 11.91 46.36 18.55
N GLN A 97 13.16 46.79 18.77
CA GLN A 97 14.31 46.38 17.96
C GLN A 97 14.54 44.87 18.04
N HIS A 98 14.60 44.31 19.25
CA HIS A 98 14.79 42.87 19.44
C HIS A 98 13.64 42.06 18.80
N LEU A 99 12.39 42.52 18.93
CA LEU A 99 11.25 41.89 18.26
C LEU A 99 11.38 41.96 16.74
N HIS A 100 11.82 43.09 16.20
CA HIS A 100 12.04 43.26 14.77
C HIS A 100 13.14 42.33 14.24
N GLU A 101 14.27 42.24 14.93
CA GLU A 101 15.37 41.32 14.59
C GLU A 101 14.89 39.86 14.59
N ARG A 102 14.16 39.46 15.65
CA ARG A 102 13.60 38.11 15.74
C ARG A 102 12.61 37.83 14.62
N MET A 103 11.75 38.79 14.27
CA MET A 103 10.83 38.65 13.13
C MET A 103 11.59 38.43 11.83
N GLN A 104 12.62 39.24 11.55
CA GLN A 104 13.45 39.06 10.34
C GLN A 104 14.16 37.71 10.30
N GLU A 105 14.69 37.24 11.44
CA GLU A 105 15.29 35.91 11.53
C GLU A 105 14.28 34.81 11.20
N THR A 106 13.08 34.90 11.80
CA THR A 106 12.02 33.91 11.57
C THR A 106 11.53 33.92 10.12
N GLU A 107 11.46 35.09 9.49
CA GLU A 107 11.07 35.22 8.09
C GLU A 107 12.12 34.60 7.16
N LYS A 108 13.41 34.90 7.39
CA LYS A 108 14.52 34.28 6.64
C LYS A 108 14.52 32.76 6.79
N LEU A 109 14.32 32.25 8.00
CA LEU A 109 14.21 30.82 8.27
C LEU A 109 13.00 30.21 7.55
N SER A 110 11.84 30.87 7.58
CA SER A 110 10.63 30.40 6.89
C SER A 110 10.83 30.33 5.39
N ILE A 111 11.44 31.34 4.79
CA ILE A 111 11.75 31.38 3.35
C ILE A 111 12.72 30.24 2.99
N LYS A 112 13.78 30.05 3.78
CA LYS A 112 14.76 28.99 3.54
C LYS A 112 14.11 27.60 3.63
N LEU A 113 13.33 27.35 4.69
CA LEU A 113 12.60 26.09 4.89
C LEU A 113 11.64 25.81 3.73
N LYS A 114 10.90 26.82 3.25
CA LYS A 114 10.01 26.66 2.10
C LYS A 114 10.78 26.31 0.82
N GLY A 115 11.94 26.93 0.61
CA GLY A 115 12.82 26.61 -0.52
C GLY A 115 13.32 25.16 -0.47
N ASP A 116 13.86 24.75 0.67
CA ASP A 116 14.37 23.39 0.89
C ASP A 116 13.25 22.34 0.73
N LEU A 117 12.03 22.65 1.21
CA LEU A 117 10.88 21.75 1.12
C LEU A 117 10.41 21.60 -0.34
N ALA A 118 10.34 22.70 -1.09
CA ALA A 118 10.01 22.66 -2.52
C ALA A 118 11.06 21.88 -3.34
N GLU A 119 12.35 22.03 -3.03
CA GLU A 119 13.40 21.25 -3.66
C GLU A 119 13.23 19.75 -3.38
N LYS A 120 13.01 19.38 -2.11
CA LYS A 120 12.79 17.98 -1.69
C LYS A 120 11.55 17.38 -2.33
N GLU A 121 10.44 18.11 -2.40
CA GLU A 121 9.23 17.67 -3.10
C GLU A 121 9.48 17.42 -4.58
N SER A 122 10.22 18.31 -5.25
CA SER A 122 10.57 18.14 -6.67
C SER A 122 11.45 16.90 -6.90
N LEU A 123 12.40 16.63 -6.01
CA LEU A 123 13.27 15.45 -6.07
C LEU A 123 12.47 14.16 -5.80
N LEU A 124 11.54 14.19 -4.86
CA LEU A 124 10.67 13.05 -4.59
C LEU A 124 9.75 12.74 -5.77
N ALA A 125 9.16 13.76 -6.40
CA ALA A 125 8.32 13.59 -7.59
C ALA A 125 9.12 12.97 -8.74
N GLN A 126 10.34 13.47 -9.01
CA GLN A 126 11.22 12.89 -10.02
C GLN A 126 11.64 11.46 -9.69
N ALA A 127 11.90 11.15 -8.41
CA ALA A 127 12.23 9.80 -7.99
C ALA A 127 11.05 8.84 -8.16
N GLN A 128 9.83 9.27 -7.86
CA GLN A 128 8.60 8.49 -8.08
C GLN A 128 8.38 8.20 -9.56
N GLU A 129 8.50 9.21 -10.43
CA GLU A 129 8.37 9.04 -11.87
C GLU A 129 9.41 8.06 -12.42
N ARG A 130 10.68 8.19 -12.01
CA ARG A 130 11.75 7.24 -12.38
C ARG A 130 11.42 5.81 -11.95
N LEU A 131 10.92 5.65 -10.72
CA LEU A 131 10.55 4.34 -10.19
C LEU A 131 9.37 3.73 -10.96
N GLU A 132 8.38 4.54 -11.33
CA GLU A 132 7.26 4.09 -12.17
C GLU A 132 7.72 3.65 -13.57
N ILE A 133 8.59 4.42 -14.21
CA ILE A 133 9.18 4.08 -15.52
C ILE A 133 10.01 2.79 -15.42
N GLU A 134 10.84 2.66 -14.38
CA GLU A 134 11.66 1.47 -14.16
C GLU A 134 10.80 0.24 -13.89
N LYS A 135 9.74 0.37 -13.08
CA LYS A 135 8.75 -0.69 -12.85
C LYS A 135 8.06 -1.12 -14.16
N GLN A 136 7.68 -0.17 -15.01
CA GLN A 136 7.10 -0.47 -16.32
C GLN A 136 8.11 -1.24 -17.20
N LYS A 137 9.36 -0.78 -17.29
CA LYS A 137 10.42 -1.47 -18.05
C LYS A 137 10.69 -2.89 -17.56
N TYR A 138 10.87 -3.08 -16.25
CA TYR A 138 11.06 -4.41 -15.68
C TYR A 138 9.86 -5.33 -15.94
N THR A 139 8.64 -4.79 -15.88
CA THR A 139 7.42 -5.56 -16.19
C THR A 139 7.41 -5.98 -17.66
N GLU A 140 7.79 -5.10 -18.59
CA GLU A 140 7.86 -5.40 -20.01
C GLU A 140 9.00 -6.36 -20.38
N GLU A 141 10.18 -6.21 -19.80
CA GLU A 141 11.32 -7.09 -20.04
C GLU A 141 11.07 -8.49 -19.46
N ASN A 142 10.56 -8.57 -18.24
CA ASN A 142 10.13 -9.84 -17.66
C ASN A 142 8.99 -10.46 -18.49
N ARG A 143 8.04 -9.67 -19.00
CA ARG A 143 6.98 -10.13 -19.91
C ARG A 143 7.57 -10.78 -21.17
N LYS A 144 8.50 -10.11 -21.85
CA LYS A 144 9.16 -10.63 -23.07
C LYS A 144 9.96 -11.89 -22.79
N GLN A 145 10.65 -11.96 -21.64
CA GLN A 145 11.44 -13.13 -21.28
C GLN A 145 10.56 -14.35 -20.93
N ILE A 146 9.45 -14.14 -20.21
CA ILE A 146 8.50 -15.20 -19.87
C ILE A 146 7.83 -15.73 -21.14
N GLU A 147 7.38 -14.84 -22.02
CA GLU A 147 6.77 -15.20 -23.30
C GLU A 147 7.73 -16.04 -24.15
N SER A 148 8.96 -15.55 -24.38
CA SER A 148 9.97 -16.25 -25.19
C SER A 148 10.38 -17.60 -24.60
N LYS A 149 10.66 -17.68 -23.30
CA LYS A 149 11.06 -18.95 -22.66
C LYS A 149 9.90 -19.94 -22.66
N SER A 150 8.69 -19.51 -22.30
CA SER A 150 7.52 -20.37 -22.24
C SER A 150 7.14 -20.92 -23.63
N GLN A 151 7.12 -20.06 -24.67
CA GLN A 151 6.88 -20.49 -26.05
C GLN A 151 7.92 -21.51 -26.52
N ASN A 152 9.21 -21.31 -26.22
CA ASN A 152 10.27 -22.27 -26.59
C ASN A 152 10.10 -23.64 -25.91
N TYR A 153 9.78 -23.66 -24.61
CA TYR A 153 9.53 -24.92 -23.89
C TYR A 153 8.32 -25.66 -24.46
N VAL A 154 7.22 -24.95 -24.73
CA VAL A 154 6.00 -25.54 -25.27
C VAL A 154 6.20 -26.04 -26.70
N ASN A 155 6.91 -25.29 -27.55
CA ASN A 155 7.25 -25.72 -28.90
C ASN A 155 8.15 -26.97 -28.91
N THR A 156 9.11 -27.05 -27.99
CA THR A 156 9.98 -28.23 -27.83
C THR A 156 9.16 -29.46 -27.39
N ALA A 157 8.20 -29.28 -26.48
CA ALA A 157 7.30 -30.35 -26.06
C ALA A 157 6.37 -30.81 -27.20
N LEU A 158 5.81 -29.87 -27.98
CA LEU A 158 4.94 -30.15 -29.12
C LEU A 158 5.66 -30.94 -30.21
N THR A 159 6.85 -30.48 -30.62
CA THR A 159 7.68 -31.15 -31.63
C THR A 159 8.13 -32.55 -31.17
N GLY A 160 8.45 -32.70 -29.89
CA GLY A 160 8.75 -34.00 -29.28
C GLY A 160 7.56 -34.97 -29.30
N LEU A 161 6.33 -34.47 -29.07
CA LEU A 161 5.12 -35.30 -29.15
C LEU A 161 4.72 -35.63 -30.58
N GLU A 162 4.83 -34.68 -31.51
CA GLU A 162 4.57 -34.89 -32.94
C GLU A 162 5.50 -35.97 -33.52
N ALA A 163 6.78 -35.92 -33.17
CA ALA A 163 7.74 -36.96 -33.57
C ALA A 163 7.37 -38.34 -33.02
N LYS A 164 6.79 -38.43 -31.82
CA LYS A 164 6.31 -39.70 -31.23
C LYS A 164 5.02 -40.18 -31.88
N GLU A 165 4.05 -39.29 -32.10
CA GLU A 165 2.78 -39.57 -32.81
C GLU A 165 3.05 -40.16 -34.20
N ASN A 166 3.93 -39.52 -34.97
CA ASN A 166 4.31 -39.97 -36.31
C ASN A 166 5.01 -41.34 -36.29
N LYS A 167 5.89 -41.58 -35.31
CA LYS A 167 6.53 -42.90 -35.14
C LYS A 167 5.51 -43.99 -34.85
N PHE A 168 4.56 -43.76 -33.94
CA PHE A 168 3.54 -44.76 -33.61
C PHE A 168 2.58 -45.00 -34.77
N HIS A 169 2.16 -43.95 -35.50
CA HIS A 169 1.36 -44.11 -36.71
C HIS A 169 2.09 -44.90 -37.80
N PHE A 170 3.39 -44.65 -37.99
CA PHE A 170 4.20 -45.39 -38.96
C PHE A 170 4.30 -46.88 -38.56
N VAL A 171 4.64 -47.16 -37.31
CA VAL A 171 4.75 -48.54 -36.80
C VAL A 171 3.40 -49.26 -36.91
N SER A 172 2.28 -48.59 -36.58
CA SER A 172 0.93 -49.13 -36.75
C SER A 172 0.66 -49.54 -38.20
N LYS A 173 0.93 -48.65 -39.17
CA LYS A 173 0.76 -48.94 -40.61
C LYS A 173 1.61 -50.13 -41.05
N VAL A 174 2.87 -50.22 -40.61
CA VAL A 174 3.75 -51.34 -40.95
C VAL A 174 3.17 -52.67 -40.45
N TRP A 175 2.73 -52.74 -39.20
CA TRP A 175 2.11 -53.95 -38.65
C TRP A 175 0.79 -54.31 -39.34
N SER A 176 -0.01 -53.32 -39.74
CA SER A 176 -1.22 -53.54 -40.55
C SER A 176 -0.91 -54.18 -41.91
N VAL A 177 0.11 -53.66 -42.60
CA VAL A 177 0.57 -54.18 -43.90
C VAL A 177 1.12 -55.59 -43.74
N ILE A 178 1.93 -55.87 -42.71
CA ILE A 178 2.43 -57.22 -42.42
C ILE A 178 1.27 -58.20 -42.19
N GLY A 179 0.25 -57.79 -41.42
CA GLY A 179 -0.94 -58.61 -41.20
C GLY A 179 -1.72 -58.90 -42.49
N ALA A 180 -1.90 -57.90 -43.35
CA ALA A 180 -2.57 -58.05 -44.64
C ALA A 180 -1.78 -58.98 -45.58
N VAL A 181 -0.46 -58.80 -45.68
CA VAL A 181 0.42 -59.67 -46.48
C VAL A 181 0.39 -61.11 -45.96
N ALA A 182 0.36 -61.32 -44.64
CA ALA A 182 0.26 -62.66 -44.05
C ALA A 182 -1.04 -63.39 -44.46
N ILE A 183 -2.18 -62.68 -44.55
CA ILE A 183 -3.44 -63.25 -45.03
C ILE A 183 -3.33 -63.63 -46.51
N VAL A 184 -2.81 -62.71 -47.34
CA VAL A 184 -2.64 -62.96 -48.79
C VAL A 184 -1.72 -64.15 -49.03
N LEU A 185 -0.61 -64.25 -48.30
CA LEU A 185 0.29 -65.40 -48.37
C LEU A 185 -0.37 -66.69 -47.89
N GLY A 186 -1.18 -66.64 -46.82
CA GLY A 186 -1.95 -67.79 -46.35
C GLY A 186 -2.94 -68.32 -47.40
N ILE A 187 -3.69 -67.43 -48.05
CA ILE A 187 -4.62 -67.79 -49.13
C ILE A 187 -3.86 -68.34 -50.34
N THR A 188 -2.78 -67.66 -50.74
CA THR A 188 -1.93 -68.09 -51.87
C THR A 188 -1.33 -69.46 -51.60
N PHE A 189 -0.87 -69.72 -50.37
CA PHE A 189 -0.36 -71.02 -49.94
C PHE A 189 -1.42 -72.11 -50.04
N ILE A 190 -2.68 -71.84 -49.63
CA ILE A 190 -3.78 -72.80 -49.78
C ILE A 190 -3.99 -73.13 -51.25
N VAL A 191 -4.12 -72.12 -52.12
CA VAL A 191 -4.38 -72.31 -53.57
C VAL A 191 -3.25 -73.10 -54.24
N ILE A 192 -1.99 -72.74 -53.98
CA ILE A 192 -0.81 -73.42 -54.50
C ILE A 192 -0.75 -74.86 -53.98
N SER A 193 -0.93 -75.07 -52.68
CA SER A 193 -0.92 -76.39 -52.05
C SER A 193 -2.00 -77.31 -52.63
N THR A 194 -3.20 -76.77 -52.89
CA THR A 194 -4.29 -77.51 -53.54
C THR A 194 -3.96 -77.86 -54.98
N PHE A 195 -3.38 -76.95 -55.76
CA PHE A 195 -3.06 -77.19 -57.17
C PHE A 195 -1.91 -78.19 -57.35
N TYR A 196 -0.80 -78.01 -56.61
CA TYR A 196 0.32 -78.96 -56.65
C TYR A 196 -0.06 -80.30 -56.02
N GLY A 197 -0.82 -80.30 -54.92
CA GLY A 197 -1.35 -81.52 -54.32
C GLY A 197 -2.24 -82.31 -55.27
N ALA A 198 -3.07 -81.64 -56.07
CA ALA A 198 -3.90 -82.29 -57.10
C ALA A 198 -3.06 -82.82 -58.28
N ASN A 199 -2.01 -82.11 -58.70
CA ASN A 199 -1.13 -82.55 -59.79
C ASN A 199 -0.24 -83.73 -59.37
N ASP A 200 0.32 -83.70 -58.16
CA ASP A 200 1.06 -84.82 -57.58
C ASP A 200 0.13 -86.03 -57.34
N PHE A 201 -1.14 -85.81 -57.02
CA PHE A 201 -2.17 -86.84 -56.91
C PHE A 201 -2.46 -87.56 -58.23
N HIS A 202 -2.42 -86.87 -59.38
CA HIS A 202 -2.61 -87.51 -60.68
C HIS A 202 -1.37 -88.27 -61.18
N ASN A 203 -0.16 -87.85 -60.77
CA ASN A 203 1.09 -88.45 -61.21
C ASN A 203 1.62 -89.59 -60.31
N SER A 204 1.16 -89.67 -59.06
CA SER A 204 1.61 -90.64 -58.07
C SER A 204 0.56 -91.74 -57.89
N GLY A 205 0.75 -92.90 -58.53
CA GLY A 205 -0.20 -94.02 -58.55
C GLY A 205 -0.41 -94.78 -57.22
N GLY A 206 -0.46 -94.10 -56.07
CA GLY A 206 -0.61 -94.73 -54.77
C GLY A 206 -1.31 -93.85 -53.74
N PHE A 207 -2.64 -93.88 -53.72
CA PHE A 207 -3.44 -93.31 -52.64
C PHE A 207 -3.19 -94.10 -51.35
N THR A 208 -2.50 -93.48 -50.39
CA THR A 208 -2.43 -93.99 -49.02
C THR A 208 -3.17 -93.02 -48.10
N TRP A 209 -4.20 -93.51 -47.41
CA TRP A 209 -4.98 -92.75 -46.42
C TRP A 209 -4.10 -91.96 -45.42
N PRO A 210 -2.97 -92.50 -44.91
CA PRO A 210 -2.04 -91.76 -44.06
C PRO A 210 -1.41 -90.52 -44.71
N TYR A 211 -1.10 -90.57 -46.01
CA TYR A 211 -0.49 -89.44 -46.73
C TYR A 211 -1.47 -88.27 -46.91
N PHE A 212 -2.73 -88.57 -47.22
CA PHE A 212 -3.80 -87.56 -47.28
C PHE A 212 -4.03 -86.90 -45.92
N LEU A 213 -4.06 -87.69 -44.85
CA LEU A 213 -4.19 -87.17 -43.48
C LEU A 213 -3.00 -86.27 -43.11
N PHE A 214 -1.78 -86.64 -43.51
CA PHE A 214 -0.58 -85.85 -43.24
C PHE A 214 -0.59 -84.48 -43.96
N ILE A 215 -0.94 -84.44 -45.24
CA ILE A 215 -1.00 -83.18 -46.01
C ILE A 215 -2.08 -82.25 -45.47
N THR A 216 -3.25 -82.77 -45.14
CA THR A 216 -4.36 -81.97 -44.60
C THR A 216 -4.02 -81.39 -43.24
N PHE A 217 -3.43 -82.17 -42.32
CA PHE A 217 -2.97 -81.68 -41.03
C PHE A 217 -1.85 -80.64 -41.17
N ARG A 218 -0.86 -80.89 -42.03
CA ARG A 218 0.24 -79.95 -42.29
C ARG A 218 -0.29 -78.63 -42.85
N GLY A 219 -1.22 -78.67 -43.81
CA GLY A 219 -1.86 -77.49 -44.36
C GLY A 219 -2.63 -76.70 -43.30
N LEU A 220 -3.40 -77.40 -42.45
CA LEU A 220 -4.15 -76.78 -41.35
C LEU A 220 -3.23 -76.07 -40.35
N ILE A 221 -2.10 -76.67 -39.98
CA ILE A 221 -1.11 -76.06 -39.09
C ILE A 221 -0.52 -74.77 -39.71
N VAL A 222 -0.16 -74.82 -41.00
CA VAL A 222 0.41 -73.65 -41.69
C VAL A 222 -0.61 -72.52 -41.82
N VAL A 223 -1.87 -72.83 -42.14
CA VAL A 223 -2.95 -71.84 -42.19
C VAL A 223 -3.21 -71.24 -40.81
N ALA A 224 -3.27 -72.06 -39.76
CA ALA A 224 -3.43 -71.59 -38.38
C ALA A 224 -2.28 -70.65 -37.98
N MET A 225 -1.05 -70.93 -38.42
CA MET A 225 0.11 -70.08 -38.17
C MET A 225 -0.01 -68.71 -38.88
N PHE A 226 -0.45 -68.67 -40.14
CA PHE A 226 -0.68 -67.40 -40.85
C PHE A 226 -1.82 -66.59 -40.23
N VAL A 227 -2.90 -67.25 -39.81
CA VAL A 227 -4.01 -66.60 -39.09
C VAL A 227 -3.55 -66.02 -37.76
N ALA A 228 -2.75 -66.77 -36.99
CA ALA A 228 -2.17 -66.29 -35.74
C ALA A 228 -1.26 -65.08 -35.98
N LEU A 229 -0.37 -65.14 -36.97
CA LEU A 229 0.53 -64.04 -37.34
C LEU A 229 -0.24 -62.79 -37.76
N ALA A 230 -1.28 -62.94 -38.58
CA ALA A 230 -2.15 -61.84 -38.98
C ALA A 230 -2.84 -61.23 -37.76
N ARG A 231 -3.40 -62.06 -36.86
CA ARG A 231 -4.06 -61.61 -35.63
C ARG A 231 -3.12 -60.81 -34.74
N TYR A 232 -1.92 -61.33 -34.44
CA TYR A 232 -0.95 -60.61 -33.63
C TYR A 232 -0.56 -59.28 -34.28
N SER A 233 -0.33 -59.27 -35.59
CA SER A 233 0.02 -58.06 -36.33
C SER A 233 -1.10 -57.00 -36.26
N PHE A 234 -2.37 -57.39 -36.39
CA PHE A 234 -3.49 -56.44 -36.24
C PHE A 234 -3.70 -55.96 -34.80
N ILE A 235 -3.47 -56.81 -33.79
CA ILE A 235 -3.54 -56.43 -32.38
C ILE A 235 -2.49 -55.37 -32.07
N TYR A 236 -1.25 -55.55 -32.54
CA TYR A 236 -0.17 -54.58 -32.37
C TYR A 236 -0.46 -53.30 -33.17
N SER A 237 -0.90 -53.42 -34.42
CA SER A 237 -1.33 -52.28 -35.24
C SER A 237 -2.36 -51.42 -34.50
N ASN A 238 -3.38 -52.04 -33.92
CA ASN A 238 -4.43 -51.32 -33.19
C ASN A 238 -3.90 -50.68 -31.90
N SER A 239 -3.02 -51.36 -31.16
CA SER A 239 -2.38 -50.79 -29.95
C SER A 239 -1.52 -49.57 -30.27
N TYR A 240 -0.70 -49.62 -31.33
CA TYR A 240 0.09 -48.47 -31.76
C TYR A 240 -0.77 -47.33 -32.29
N MET A 241 -1.91 -47.63 -32.93
CA MET A 241 -2.89 -46.63 -33.36
C MET A 241 -3.56 -45.92 -32.18
N HIS A 242 -3.96 -46.67 -31.14
CA HIS A 242 -4.53 -46.07 -29.93
C HIS A 242 -3.52 -45.17 -29.21
N GLU A 243 -2.24 -45.57 -29.14
CA GLU A 243 -1.21 -44.74 -28.51
C GLU A 243 -0.87 -43.50 -29.37
N SER A 244 -0.96 -43.58 -30.70
CA SER A 244 -0.79 -42.39 -31.57
C SER A 244 -1.93 -41.39 -31.40
N LEU A 245 -3.18 -41.85 -31.38
CA LEU A 245 -4.36 -41.01 -31.13
C LEU A 245 -4.26 -40.31 -29.77
N LYS A 246 -3.88 -41.05 -28.73
CA LYS A 246 -3.65 -40.50 -27.39
C LYS A 246 -2.51 -39.48 -27.34
N SER A 247 -1.42 -39.73 -28.07
CA SER A 247 -0.35 -38.75 -28.23
C SER A 247 -0.87 -37.49 -28.96
N GLY A 248 -1.76 -37.65 -29.93
CA GLY A 248 -2.46 -36.56 -30.62
C GLY A 248 -3.38 -35.75 -29.70
N GLU A 249 -4.16 -36.42 -28.83
CA GLU A 249 -5.00 -35.75 -27.82
C GLU A 249 -4.16 -34.95 -26.81
N ARG A 250 -3.05 -35.53 -26.33
CA ARG A 250 -2.09 -34.83 -25.46
C ARG A 250 -1.48 -33.63 -26.16
N ARG A 251 -1.12 -33.76 -27.44
CA ARG A 251 -0.61 -32.67 -28.29
C ARG A 251 -1.65 -31.56 -28.46
N HIS A 252 -2.90 -31.93 -28.70
CA HIS A 252 -3.99 -30.97 -28.86
C HIS A 252 -4.20 -30.14 -27.61
N ALA A 253 -4.19 -30.80 -26.45
CA ALA A 253 -4.34 -30.12 -25.18
C ALA A 253 -3.06 -29.31 -24.80
N ILE A 254 -1.84 -29.72 -25.24
CA ILE A 254 -0.62 -28.88 -25.15
C ILE A 254 -0.81 -27.60 -25.95
N ASN A 255 -1.33 -27.74 -27.16
CA ASN A 255 -1.51 -26.64 -28.07
C ASN A 255 -2.57 -25.64 -27.55
N PHE A 256 -3.56 -26.13 -26.80
CA PHE A 256 -4.50 -25.28 -26.08
C PHE A 256 -3.81 -24.48 -24.95
N GLY A 257 -2.94 -25.11 -24.16
CA GLY A 257 -2.14 -24.42 -23.16
C GLY A 257 -1.19 -23.38 -23.77
N LYS A 258 -0.60 -23.70 -24.93
CA LYS A 258 0.18 -22.74 -25.74
C LYS A 258 -0.65 -21.52 -26.12
N PHE A 259 -1.83 -21.74 -26.69
CA PHE A 259 -2.77 -20.69 -27.07
C PHE A 259 -3.21 -19.84 -25.87
N TYR A 260 -3.46 -20.45 -24.71
CA TYR A 260 -3.82 -19.73 -23.50
C TYR A 260 -2.68 -18.82 -23.01
N LEU A 261 -1.43 -19.29 -23.08
CA LEU A 261 -0.26 -18.47 -22.75
C LEU A 261 -0.04 -17.34 -23.77
N GLU A 262 -0.30 -17.56 -25.05
CA GLU A 262 -0.21 -16.52 -26.09
C GLU A 262 -1.34 -15.48 -25.96
N ALA A 263 -2.56 -15.91 -25.59
CA ALA A 263 -3.72 -15.04 -25.45
C ALA A 263 -3.77 -14.28 -24.10
N TYR A 264 -3.34 -14.93 -23.01
CA TYR A 264 -3.50 -14.41 -21.65
C TYR A 264 -2.21 -14.31 -20.84
N GLY A 265 -1.07 -14.81 -21.32
CA GLY A 265 0.19 -14.86 -20.58
C GLY A 265 0.74 -13.49 -20.13
N ALA A 266 0.22 -12.39 -20.68
CA ALA A 266 0.57 -11.03 -20.27
C ALA A 266 -0.18 -10.53 -19.02
N ASN A 267 -1.35 -11.08 -18.69
CA ASN A 267 -2.21 -10.63 -17.57
C ASN A 267 -2.67 -11.76 -16.64
N ALA A 268 -2.36 -13.02 -16.96
CA ALA A 268 -2.79 -14.17 -16.17
C ALA A 268 -1.92 -14.34 -14.91
N SER A 269 -2.57 -14.46 -13.75
CA SER A 269 -1.86 -14.80 -12.52
C SER A 269 -1.34 -16.24 -12.60
N TRP A 270 -0.25 -16.53 -11.90
CA TRP A 270 0.34 -17.87 -11.88
C TRP A 270 -0.66 -18.95 -11.41
N GLU A 271 -1.63 -18.59 -10.56
CA GLU A 271 -2.71 -19.51 -10.17
C GLU A 271 -3.60 -19.90 -11.36
N GLN A 272 -3.97 -18.94 -12.22
CA GLN A 272 -4.83 -19.17 -13.39
C GLN A 272 -4.12 -20.05 -14.43
N ILE A 273 -2.83 -19.80 -14.65
CA ILE A 273 -2.00 -20.65 -15.51
C ILE A 273 -1.91 -22.06 -14.92
N LYS A 274 -1.67 -22.20 -13.61
CA LYS A 274 -1.58 -23.51 -12.97
C LYS A 274 -2.89 -24.30 -13.06
N GLU A 275 -4.03 -23.64 -12.85
CA GLU A 275 -5.36 -24.26 -12.96
C GLU A 275 -5.66 -24.75 -14.38
N ALA A 276 -5.35 -23.94 -15.40
CA ALA A 276 -5.51 -24.31 -16.81
C ALA A 276 -4.62 -25.51 -17.21
N PHE A 277 -3.41 -25.59 -16.67
CA PHE A 277 -2.45 -26.67 -16.98
C PHE A 277 -2.68 -27.95 -16.15
N GLN A 278 -3.35 -27.87 -15.00
CA GLN A 278 -3.59 -29.01 -14.10
C GLN A 278 -4.47 -30.08 -14.75
N HIS A 279 -5.44 -29.68 -15.57
CA HIS A 279 -6.37 -30.61 -16.24
C HIS A 279 -5.87 -31.14 -17.59
N TRP A 280 -4.77 -30.59 -18.11
CA TRP A 280 -4.26 -30.96 -19.41
C TRP A 280 -3.37 -32.22 -19.33
N ASN A 281 -2.75 -32.54 -18.18
CA ASN A 281 -2.10 -33.85 -18.02
C ASN A 281 -3.14 -34.97 -17.89
N ILE A 282 -3.73 -35.40 -19.02
CA ILE A 282 -4.60 -36.56 -19.09
C ILE A 282 -3.72 -37.81 -18.90
N SER A 283 -3.64 -38.25 -17.65
CA SER A 283 -3.09 -39.55 -17.25
C SER A 283 -4.03 -40.66 -17.74
N SER A 284 -4.15 -40.85 -19.05
CA SER A 284 -4.83 -42.03 -19.57
C SER A 284 -3.88 -43.22 -19.52
N GLU A 285 -4.40 -44.37 -19.08
CA GLU A 285 -3.69 -45.65 -19.00
C GLU A 285 -3.13 -46.04 -20.37
N SER A 286 -1.99 -46.74 -20.40
CA SER A 286 -1.35 -47.17 -21.65
C SER A 286 -2.19 -48.25 -22.34
N ALA A 287 -2.34 -48.17 -23.67
CA ALA A 287 -2.99 -49.24 -24.43
C ALA A 287 -2.22 -50.58 -24.35
N PHE A 288 -0.97 -50.55 -23.86
CA PHE A 288 -0.14 -51.71 -23.60
C PHE A 288 -0.29 -52.29 -22.19
N SER A 289 -0.85 -51.55 -21.22
CA SER A 289 -1.01 -52.04 -19.84
C SER A 289 -2.29 -52.86 -19.61
N LYS A 290 -3.28 -52.77 -20.51
CA LYS A 290 -4.57 -53.50 -20.39
C LYS A 290 -4.67 -54.79 -21.21
N LYS A 291 -3.74 -55.06 -22.15
CA LYS A 291 -3.79 -56.24 -23.04
C LYS A 291 -3.07 -57.47 -22.49
N GLN A 292 -3.09 -57.69 -21.17
CA GLN A 292 -2.68 -58.97 -20.60
C GLN A 292 -3.90 -59.89 -20.44
N SER A 293 -4.06 -60.78 -21.42
CA SER A 293 -4.58 -62.15 -21.29
C SER A 293 -6.07 -62.45 -21.04
N SER A 294 -7.02 -61.52 -21.19
CA SER A 294 -8.46 -61.84 -21.01
C SER A 294 -9.39 -61.66 -22.22
N GLU A 295 -8.95 -61.05 -23.32
CA GLU A 295 -9.77 -60.93 -24.55
C GLU A 295 -9.61 -62.15 -25.46
N PHE A 296 -10.03 -63.32 -24.97
CA PHE A 296 -10.38 -64.44 -25.85
C PHE A 296 -11.81 -64.17 -26.34
N ASP A 297 -11.94 -63.58 -27.55
CA ASP A 297 -13.24 -63.20 -28.12
C ASP A 297 -14.19 -64.42 -28.20
N PRO A 298 -15.31 -64.44 -27.44
CA PRO A 298 -16.25 -65.55 -27.45
C PRO A 298 -16.89 -65.78 -28.84
N LYS A 299 -16.89 -64.77 -29.72
CA LYS A 299 -17.37 -64.92 -31.10
C LYS A 299 -16.49 -65.83 -31.95
N LEU A 300 -15.18 -65.90 -31.69
CA LEU A 300 -14.29 -66.83 -32.38
C LEU A 300 -14.48 -68.26 -31.89
N MET A 301 -14.79 -68.43 -30.61
CA MET A 301 -15.15 -69.73 -30.04
C MET A 301 -16.50 -70.19 -30.57
N GLU A 302 -17.50 -69.31 -30.66
CA GLU A 302 -18.77 -69.58 -31.34
C GLU A 302 -18.58 -69.93 -32.80
N SER A 303 -17.76 -69.16 -33.55
CA SER A 303 -17.48 -69.46 -34.96
C SER A 303 -16.77 -70.81 -35.15
N ALA A 304 -15.82 -71.15 -34.27
CA ALA A 304 -15.16 -72.46 -34.27
C ALA A 304 -16.12 -73.60 -33.86
N LEU A 305 -17.04 -73.33 -32.94
CA LEU A 305 -18.09 -74.26 -32.52
C LEU A 305 -19.15 -74.45 -33.62
N GLU A 306 -19.48 -73.41 -34.39
CA GLU A 306 -20.37 -73.50 -35.54
C GLU A 306 -19.74 -74.27 -36.68
N ILE A 307 -18.46 -74.04 -36.98
CA ILE A 307 -17.72 -74.82 -37.99
C ILE A 307 -17.63 -76.30 -37.58
N SER A 308 -17.35 -76.60 -36.31
CA SER A 308 -17.31 -77.99 -35.81
C SER A 308 -18.70 -78.65 -35.77
N LYS A 309 -19.76 -77.90 -35.46
CA LYS A 309 -21.15 -78.36 -35.58
C LYS A 309 -21.54 -78.63 -37.04
N ALA A 310 -21.14 -77.77 -37.98
CA ALA A 310 -21.41 -77.96 -39.41
C ALA A 310 -20.67 -79.19 -39.97
N LEU A 311 -19.41 -79.41 -39.57
CA LEU A 311 -18.62 -80.58 -39.95
C LEU A 311 -19.18 -81.88 -39.36
N SER A 312 -19.59 -81.86 -38.08
CA SER A 312 -20.17 -83.04 -37.43
C SER A 312 -21.57 -83.41 -37.96
N LYS A 313 -22.38 -82.42 -38.35
CA LYS A 313 -23.67 -82.66 -39.02
C LYS A 313 -23.49 -83.31 -40.39
N THR A 314 -22.54 -82.81 -41.18
CA THR A 314 -22.20 -83.36 -42.50
C THR A 314 -21.63 -84.79 -42.41
N SER A 315 -20.90 -85.11 -41.34
CA SER A 315 -20.42 -86.47 -41.09
C SER A 315 -21.52 -87.44 -40.65
N LYS A 316 -22.64 -86.95 -40.11
CA LYS A 316 -23.77 -87.77 -39.65
C LYS A 316 -24.69 -88.17 -40.80
N ASP A 317 -24.93 -87.28 -41.76
CA ASP A 317 -25.75 -87.57 -42.95
C ASP A 317 -25.14 -88.63 -43.88
N LYS A 318 -23.80 -88.67 -44.03
CA LYS A 318 -23.14 -89.74 -44.80
C LYS A 318 -23.22 -91.12 -44.13
N SER A 319 -23.41 -91.19 -42.82
CA SER A 319 -23.52 -92.46 -42.07
C SER A 319 -24.93 -93.07 -42.11
N SER A 320 -25.96 -92.27 -42.42
CA SER A 320 -27.34 -92.75 -42.60
C SER A 320 -27.61 -93.30 -44.00
N GLU A 321 -27.04 -92.72 -45.07
CA GLU A 321 -27.25 -93.25 -46.44
C GLU A 321 -26.55 -94.60 -46.71
N THR A 322 -25.49 -94.94 -45.95
CA THR A 322 -24.75 -96.19 -46.19
C THR A 322 -25.43 -97.41 -45.53
N LYS A 323 -26.45 -97.21 -44.67
CA LYS A 323 -27.18 -98.32 -44.03
C LYS A 323 -28.45 -98.77 -44.78
N GLU A 324 -28.96 -97.99 -45.73
CA GLU A 324 -30.15 -98.35 -46.53
C GLU A 324 -29.84 -99.11 -47.84
N SER A 325 -28.57 -99.36 -48.18
CA SER A 325 -28.19 -100.13 -49.40
C SER A 325 -27.64 -101.53 -49.12
N LYS A 326 -27.80 -102.05 -47.90
CA LYS A 326 -27.37 -103.41 -47.50
C LYS A 326 -28.43 -104.17 -46.69
N GLU A 327 -29.68 -104.08 -47.08
CA GLU A 327 -30.69 -105.12 -46.83
C GLU A 327 -31.22 -105.70 -48.13
#